data_AF-A0AAV2RVZ9-F1
#
_entry.id   AF-A0AAV2RVZ9-F1
#
_cell.length_a   1.000
_cell.length_b   1.000
_cell.length_c   1.000
_cell.angle_alpha   90.00
_cell.angle_beta   90.00
_cell.angle_gamma   90.00
#
_symmetry.space_group_name_H-M   'P 1'
#
loop_
_entity.id
_entity.type
_entity.pdbx_description
1 polymer ?
#
loop_
_entity_poly.entity_id
_entity_poly.type
_entity_poly.pdbx_seq_one_letter_code
_entity_poly.pdbx_strand_id
1 'polypeptide(L)'
;RTWKWLFKHLERTHRYKNERPAAYSFRRYISLNKFREPHGYTTDIPEYMYILQNIYHSKIHEGGVKSALSSELVYTIENHHPRMCLGNRDKETDEDDRECFVPTVPIEEAYIIHYRGHCKDGRAGREKFCNANDTVQDTITWKYKDKLIKRTTDTLKLFNLV
;
A
#
# COMPACT_ATOMS: atom_id res chain seq x y z
N ARG A 1 0.94 16.47 -0.92
CA ARG A 1 0.97 15.69 -2.19
C ARG A 1 -0.30 14.85 -2.27
N THR A 2 -0.89 14.73 -3.45
CA THR A 2 -2.11 13.94 -3.69
C THR A 2 -1.81 12.76 -4.62
N TRP A 3 -2.70 11.77 -4.69
CA TRP A 3 -2.60 10.68 -5.67
C TRP A 3 -2.52 11.21 -7.11
N LYS A 4 -3.34 12.20 -7.46
CA LYS A 4 -3.30 12.88 -8.76
C LYS A 4 -1.93 13.49 -9.05
N TRP A 5 -1.29 14.10 -8.06
CA TRP A 5 0.07 14.63 -8.22
C TRP A 5 1.08 13.49 -8.46
N LEU A 6 1.00 12.41 -7.69
CA LEU A 6 1.92 11.28 -7.81
C LEU A 6 1.84 10.64 -9.20
N PHE A 7 0.66 10.34 -9.72
CA PHE A 7 0.53 9.72 -11.04
C PHE A 7 1.05 10.62 -12.16
N LYS A 8 0.72 11.92 -12.14
CA LYS A 8 1.28 12.88 -13.09
C LYS A 8 2.80 13.00 -13.00
N HIS A 9 3.36 12.90 -11.80
CA HIS A 9 4.80 12.90 -11.60
C HIS A 9 5.42 11.65 -12.22
N LEU A 10 4.88 10.46 -11.93
CA LEU A 10 5.35 9.19 -12.48
C LEU A 10 5.31 9.13 -14.02
N GLU A 11 4.24 9.64 -14.63
CA GLU A 11 4.11 9.74 -16.09
C GLU A 11 5.22 10.61 -16.71
N ARG A 12 5.57 11.72 -16.04
CA ARG A 12 6.59 12.66 -16.53
C ARG A 12 8.01 12.14 -16.31
N THR A 13 8.29 11.53 -15.16
CA THR A 13 9.64 11.14 -14.76
C THR A 13 10.08 9.83 -15.38
N HIS A 14 9.18 8.84 -15.48
CA HIS A 14 9.56 7.51 -15.94
C HIS A 14 9.38 7.30 -17.44
N ARG A 15 8.86 8.31 -18.18
CA ARG A 15 8.73 8.37 -19.65
C ARG A 15 8.54 6.99 -20.27
N TYR A 16 7.50 6.29 -19.80
CA TYR A 16 7.18 4.96 -20.30
C TYR A 16 7.05 5.06 -21.82
N LYS A 17 7.81 4.24 -22.55
CA LYS A 17 8.03 4.35 -24.00
C LYS A 17 6.69 4.34 -24.75
N ASN A 18 6.10 5.51 -24.98
CA ASN A 18 4.86 5.75 -25.73
C ASN A 18 3.62 4.92 -25.33
N GLU A 19 3.68 4.15 -24.24
CA GLU A 19 2.59 3.33 -23.73
C GLU A 19 2.06 3.91 -22.41
N ARG A 20 0.75 4.15 -22.36
CA ARG A 20 0.08 4.60 -21.13
C ARG A 20 -0.09 3.42 -20.18
N PRO A 21 0.40 3.49 -18.93
CA PRO A 21 0.18 2.44 -17.94
C PRO A 21 -1.31 2.14 -17.72
N ALA A 22 -1.68 0.87 -17.74
CA ALA A 22 -3.01 0.44 -17.29
C ALA A 22 -3.14 0.60 -15.76
N ALA A 23 -2.03 0.35 -15.05
CA ALA A 23 -1.93 0.54 -13.61
C ALA A 23 -0.49 0.72 -13.14
N TYR A 24 -0.32 1.07 -11.87
CA TYR A 24 0.97 1.19 -11.19
C TYR A 24 1.07 0.17 -10.08
N SER A 25 2.08 -0.69 -10.09
CA SER A 25 2.34 -1.68 -9.04
C SER A 25 3.19 -1.06 -7.93
N PHE A 26 2.74 -1.17 -6.68
CA PHE A 26 3.45 -0.62 -5.52
C PHE A 26 4.05 -1.73 -4.68
N ARG A 27 5.32 -1.56 -4.31
CA ARG A 27 5.95 -2.37 -3.28
C ARG A 27 5.35 -2.06 -1.91
N ARG A 28 5.34 -3.06 -1.04
CA ARG A 28 4.73 -2.95 0.28
C ARG A 28 5.74 -3.05 1.41
N TYR A 29 5.61 -2.17 2.38
CA TYR A 29 6.17 -2.42 3.70
C TYR A 29 5.20 -3.26 4.52
N ILE A 30 5.75 -4.26 5.21
CA ILE A 30 4.97 -5.10 6.11
C ILE A 30 5.05 -4.50 7.51
N SER A 31 3.90 -4.06 8.03
CA SER A 31 3.78 -3.65 9.42
C SER A 31 3.10 -4.76 10.22
N LEU A 32 3.69 -5.13 11.35
CA LEU A 32 3.28 -6.26 12.17
C LEU A 32 3.05 -5.82 13.61
N ASN A 33 2.06 -6.42 14.28
CA ASN A 33 1.83 -6.19 15.72
C ASN A 33 3.10 -6.41 16.55
N LYS A 34 3.85 -7.48 16.26
CA LYS A 34 5.11 -7.81 16.95
C LYS A 34 6.17 -6.71 16.91
N PHE A 35 6.11 -5.80 15.93
CA PHE A 35 7.06 -4.69 15.83
C PHE A 35 6.65 -3.55 16.75
N ARG A 36 5.36 -3.44 17.05
CA ARG A 36 4.80 -2.46 17.98
C ARG A 36 4.82 -2.98 19.43
N GLU A 37 4.57 -4.27 19.65
CA GLU A 37 4.44 -4.89 20.98
C GLU A 37 5.54 -4.50 21.98
N PRO A 38 6.85 -4.47 21.63
CA PRO A 38 7.90 -4.03 22.55
C PRO A 38 7.81 -2.55 22.97
N HIS A 39 7.14 -1.72 22.17
CA HIS A 39 6.99 -0.27 22.39
C HIS A 39 5.62 0.11 22.96
N GLY A 40 4.65 -0.80 22.98
CA GLY A 40 3.30 -0.54 23.45
C GLY A 40 2.45 0.32 22.49
N TYR A 41 1.39 0.93 23.02
CA TYR A 41 0.58 1.90 22.30
C TYR A 41 1.12 3.31 22.53
N THR A 42 1.04 4.16 21.51
CA THR A 42 1.35 5.59 21.67
C THR A 42 0.19 6.24 22.44
N THR A 43 0.50 6.94 23.53
CA THR A 43 -0.49 7.41 24.53
C THR A 43 -1.45 8.46 24.01
N ASP A 44 -1.06 9.24 23.01
CA ASP A 44 -1.85 10.30 22.40
C ASP A 44 -2.61 9.84 21.13
N ILE A 45 -2.59 8.54 20.83
CA ILE A 45 -3.33 7.92 19.74
C ILE A 45 -4.29 6.89 20.36
N PRO A 46 -5.61 6.92 20.07
CA PRO A 46 -6.51 5.89 20.56
C PRO A 46 -6.10 4.49 20.08
N GLU A 47 -6.19 3.48 20.94
CA GLU A 47 -5.74 2.11 20.63
C GLU A 47 -6.45 1.51 19.40
N TYR A 48 -7.72 1.86 19.20
CA TYR A 48 -8.51 1.41 18.05
C TYR A 48 -8.01 1.96 16.70
N MET A 49 -7.14 2.97 16.69
CA MET A 49 -6.57 3.53 15.47
C MET A 49 -5.33 2.75 15.02
N TYR A 50 -5.51 1.46 14.72
CA TYR A 50 -4.43 0.50 14.45
C TYR A 50 -3.39 0.98 13.43
N ILE A 51 -3.79 1.63 12.33
CA ILE A 51 -2.84 2.11 11.31
C ILE A 51 -1.96 3.24 11.84
N LEU A 52 -2.47 4.09 12.74
CA LEU A 52 -1.69 5.15 13.38
C LEU A 52 -0.78 4.60 14.48
N GLN A 53 -1.17 3.50 15.12
CA GLN A 53 -0.38 2.80 16.14
C GLN A 53 0.76 1.96 15.54
N ASN A 54 0.60 1.48 14.31
CA ASN A 54 1.54 0.60 13.64
C ASN A 54 2.54 1.40 12.78
N ILE A 55 3.45 2.12 13.44
CA ILE A 55 4.53 2.89 12.78
C ILE A 55 5.80 2.07 12.52
N TYR A 56 5.88 0.85 13.05
CA TYR A 56 7.04 0.00 12.84
C TYR A 56 6.76 -0.98 11.69
N HIS A 57 7.69 -1.06 10.75
CA HIS A 57 7.57 -1.97 9.62
C HIS A 57 8.91 -2.57 9.21
N SER A 58 8.87 -3.70 8.51
CA SER A 58 10.06 -4.36 7.95
C SER A 58 10.79 -3.43 6.97
N LYS A 59 12.13 -3.45 6.96
CA LYS A 59 13.02 -2.85 5.96
C LYS A 59 12.88 -3.55 4.61
N ILE A 60 12.57 -4.84 4.64
CA ILE A 60 12.40 -5.68 3.46
C ILE A 60 10.98 -5.45 2.91
N HIS A 61 10.90 -5.15 1.62
CA HIS A 61 9.64 -4.93 0.92
C HIS A 61 9.06 -6.22 0.37
N GLU A 62 7.75 -6.43 0.56
CA GLU A 62 7.05 -7.54 -0.08
C GLU A 62 6.71 -7.14 -1.52
N GLY A 63 7.31 -7.86 -2.48
CA GLY A 63 6.84 -7.86 -3.86
C GLY A 63 5.41 -8.40 -3.93
N GLY A 64 4.56 -7.79 -4.73
CA GLY A 64 3.20 -8.25 -4.90
C GLY A 64 2.25 -7.10 -5.19
N VAL A 65 1.15 -7.47 -5.81
CA VAL A 65 0.58 -6.66 -6.86
C VAL A 65 -0.55 -5.81 -6.31
N LYS A 66 -0.23 -4.86 -5.43
CA LYS A 66 -1.19 -3.79 -5.16
C LYS A 66 -1.04 -2.79 -6.29
N SER A 67 -2.11 -2.62 -7.04
CA SER A 67 -2.10 -1.78 -8.22
C SER A 67 -3.06 -0.63 -8.05
N ALA A 68 -2.63 0.58 -8.40
CA ALA A 68 -3.56 1.68 -8.59
C ALA A 68 -3.79 1.86 -10.10
N LEU A 69 -5.05 1.90 -10.52
CA LEU A 69 -5.39 2.16 -11.91
C LEU A 69 -4.91 3.57 -12.31
N SER A 70 -4.59 3.75 -13.59
CA SER A 70 -4.19 5.06 -14.10
C SER A 70 -5.27 6.11 -13.82
N SER A 71 -4.85 7.33 -13.51
CA SER A 71 -5.77 8.43 -13.17
C SER A 71 -6.66 8.89 -14.33
N GLU A 72 -6.30 8.52 -15.56
CA GLU A 72 -7.13 8.70 -16.75
C GLU A 72 -8.13 7.54 -16.92
N LEU A 73 -7.88 6.40 -16.28
CA LEU A 73 -8.58 5.13 -16.51
C LEU A 73 -9.44 4.61 -15.34
N VAL A 74 -9.32 5.06 -14.07
CA VAL A 74 -10.37 4.92 -13.00
C VAL A 74 -9.91 5.35 -11.57
N TYR A 75 -10.90 5.58 -10.70
CA TYR A 75 -10.92 6.00 -9.28
C TYR A 75 -10.56 4.93 -8.21
N THR A 76 -10.07 3.73 -8.59
CA THR A 76 -10.02 2.55 -7.71
C THR A 76 -8.59 2.07 -7.43
N ILE A 77 -8.34 1.67 -6.18
CA ILE A 77 -7.11 0.96 -5.76
C ILE A 77 -7.44 -0.53 -5.76
N GLU A 78 -6.76 -1.29 -6.60
CA GLU A 78 -6.91 -2.74 -6.67
C GLU A 78 -5.98 -3.44 -5.68
N ASN A 79 -6.55 -4.39 -4.95
CA ASN A 79 -5.80 -5.22 -4.01
C ASN A 79 -4.94 -6.28 -4.72
N HIS A 80 -5.13 -6.46 -6.04
CA HIS A 80 -4.43 -7.41 -6.90
C HIS A 80 -4.13 -6.75 -8.26
N HIS A 81 -3.55 -7.50 -9.21
CA HIS A 81 -3.46 -7.02 -10.61
C HIS A 81 -4.85 -6.56 -11.07
N PRO A 82 -4.94 -5.45 -11.82
CA PRO A 82 -6.18 -5.05 -12.44
C PRO A 82 -6.79 -6.23 -13.18
N ARG A 83 -8.09 -6.51 -12.98
CA ARG A 83 -8.76 -7.64 -13.63
C ARG A 83 -8.68 -7.55 -15.16
N MET A 84 -8.67 -6.34 -15.71
CA MET A 84 -8.42 -6.07 -17.14
C MET A 84 -7.07 -6.58 -17.65
N CYS A 85 -6.10 -6.77 -16.74
CA CYS A 85 -4.77 -7.30 -17.05
C CYS A 85 -4.63 -8.81 -16.80
N LEU A 86 -5.71 -9.48 -16.38
CA LEU A 86 -5.74 -10.93 -16.16
C LEU A 86 -6.26 -11.71 -17.38
N GLY A 87 -6.66 -11.01 -18.46
CA GLY A 87 -7.50 -11.54 -19.55
C GLY A 87 -6.80 -12.27 -20.70
N ASN A 88 -5.48 -12.13 -20.92
CA ASN A 88 -4.82 -12.72 -22.10
C ASN A 88 -3.80 -13.80 -21.70
N ARG A 89 -4.28 -15.00 -21.38
CA ARG A 89 -3.44 -16.21 -21.37
C ARG A 89 -3.96 -17.34 -22.26
N ASP A 90 -5.14 -17.15 -22.86
CA ASP A 90 -5.68 -18.10 -23.82
C ASP A 90 -5.35 -17.64 -25.25
N LYS A 91 -4.81 -18.60 -25.97
CA LYS A 91 -4.13 -18.50 -27.27
C LYS A 91 -5.13 -18.27 -28.40
N GLU A 92 -4.59 -17.84 -29.55
CA GLU A 92 -5.10 -18.01 -30.94
C GLU A 92 -5.68 -16.80 -31.70
N THR A 93 -5.65 -15.56 -31.20
CA THR A 93 -6.00 -14.40 -32.06
C THR A 93 -5.02 -13.25 -31.92
N ASP A 94 -4.27 -13.01 -33.00
CA ASP A 94 -3.17 -12.05 -33.16
C ASP A 94 -3.58 -10.56 -33.27
N GLU A 95 -4.74 -10.12 -32.74
CA GLU A 95 -5.26 -8.77 -33.10
C GLU A 95 -5.66 -7.80 -31.97
N ASP A 96 -5.53 -8.11 -30.67
CA ASP A 96 -5.51 -7.05 -29.63
C ASP A 96 -4.79 -7.51 -28.35
N ASP A 97 -3.61 -8.12 -28.52
CA ASP A 97 -2.76 -8.58 -27.41
C ASP A 97 -1.91 -7.43 -26.84
N ARG A 98 -2.58 -6.36 -26.39
CA ARG A 98 -1.91 -5.34 -25.59
C ARG A 98 -1.63 -5.93 -24.22
N GLU A 99 -0.44 -6.52 -24.06
CA GLU A 99 0.14 -6.80 -22.77
C GLU A 99 -0.12 -5.62 -21.85
N CYS A 100 -0.80 -5.87 -20.73
CA CYS A 100 -1.21 -4.83 -19.83
C CYS A 100 0.05 -4.20 -19.20
N PHE A 101 0.45 -3.02 -19.67
CA PHE A 101 1.64 -2.36 -19.16
C PHE A 101 1.40 -1.85 -17.73
N VAL A 102 2.03 -2.52 -16.75
CA VAL A 102 1.91 -2.22 -15.31
C VAL A 102 3.30 -1.97 -14.70
N PRO A 103 3.86 -0.75 -14.81
CA PRO A 103 5.16 -0.42 -14.23
C PRO A 103 5.14 -0.54 -12.71
N THR A 104 6.30 -0.95 -12.16
CA THR A 104 6.53 -0.93 -10.71
C THR A 104 7.02 0.44 -10.29
N VAL A 105 6.34 1.04 -9.31
CA VAL A 105 6.72 2.34 -8.75
C VAL A 105 7.96 2.19 -7.87
N PRO A 106 9.00 3.02 -8.05
CA PRO A 106 10.15 3.06 -7.15
C PRO A 106 9.71 3.39 -5.71
N ILE A 107 10.36 2.78 -4.73
CA ILE A 107 10.00 2.94 -3.30
C ILE A 107 10.22 4.38 -2.85
N GLU A 108 11.20 5.06 -3.46
CA GLU A 108 11.56 6.45 -3.22
C GLU A 108 10.43 7.41 -3.62
N GLU A 109 9.60 7.00 -4.59
CA GLU A 109 8.45 7.77 -5.05
C GLU A 109 7.19 7.47 -4.21
N ALA A 110 6.91 6.18 -3.99
CA ALA A 110 5.79 5.74 -3.19
C ALA A 110 5.83 4.24 -2.83
N TYR A 111 5.19 3.91 -1.71
CA TYR A 111 4.95 2.55 -1.25
C TYR A 111 3.59 2.45 -0.55
N ILE A 112 3.13 1.23 -0.33
CA ILE A 112 1.91 0.95 0.44
C ILE A 112 2.29 0.24 1.75
N ILE A 113 1.68 0.66 2.86
CA ILE A 113 1.80 -0.05 4.13
C ILE A 113 0.78 -1.18 4.14
N HIS A 114 1.25 -2.41 4.33
CA HIS A 114 0.40 -3.58 4.48
C HIS A 114 0.51 -4.10 5.90
N TYR A 115 -0.54 -3.88 6.67
CA TYR A 115 -0.66 -4.39 8.03
C TYR A 115 -0.95 -5.91 8.02
N ARG A 116 -0.29 -6.64 8.92
CA ARG A 116 -0.63 -8.02 9.28
C ARG A 116 -0.56 -8.22 10.79
N GLY A 117 -1.47 -9.02 11.35
CA GLY A 117 -1.44 -9.34 12.78
C GLY A 117 -0.29 -10.26 13.18
N HIS A 118 0.14 -11.17 12.29
CA HIS A 118 1.12 -12.20 12.58
C HIS A 118 2.13 -12.40 11.45
N CYS A 119 3.25 -13.01 11.84
CA CYS A 119 4.35 -13.40 10.95
C CYS A 119 4.07 -14.60 10.06
N LYS A 120 3.39 -15.60 10.62
CA LYS A 120 3.09 -16.86 9.96
C LYS A 120 1.60 -16.86 9.64
N ASP A 121 1.28 -16.72 8.36
CA ASP A 121 -0.05 -16.91 7.81
C ASP A 121 -0.12 -18.17 6.94
N GLY A 122 0.72 -19.17 7.25
CA GLY A 122 0.76 -20.46 6.57
C GLY A 122 1.38 -20.43 5.17
N ARG A 123 1.92 -19.29 4.72
CA ARG A 123 2.54 -19.14 3.39
C ARG A 123 4.06 -19.16 3.47
N ALA A 124 4.67 -20.10 2.76
CA ALA A 124 6.12 -20.23 2.66
C ALA A 124 6.79 -18.91 2.17
N GLY A 125 7.95 -18.58 2.73
CA GLY A 125 8.78 -17.45 2.27
C GLY A 125 8.47 -16.07 2.86
N ARG A 126 7.48 -15.95 3.76
CA ARG A 126 7.14 -14.68 4.45
C ARG A 126 7.89 -14.45 5.76
N GLU A 127 8.57 -15.46 6.28
CA GLU A 127 9.36 -15.37 7.52
C GLU A 127 10.49 -14.34 7.43
N LYS A 128 10.98 -14.05 6.22
CA LYS A 128 11.98 -12.99 6.01
C LYS A 128 11.51 -11.61 6.46
N PHE A 129 10.22 -11.30 6.36
CA PHE A 129 9.65 -10.01 6.77
C PHE A 129 9.45 -9.89 8.29
N CYS A 130 9.85 -10.91 9.04
CA CYS A 130 9.61 -11.02 10.47
C CYS A 130 10.83 -10.77 11.31
N ASN A 131 11.98 -10.42 10.74
CA ASN A 131 13.12 -10.09 11.56
C ASN A 131 12.92 -8.74 12.25
N ALA A 132 12.90 -8.73 13.59
CA ALA A 132 12.76 -7.49 14.37
C ALA A 132 14.00 -6.58 14.22
N ASN A 133 15.17 -7.14 13.92
CA ASN A 133 16.38 -6.35 13.65
C ASN A 133 16.28 -5.59 12.32
N ASP A 134 15.35 -6.00 11.45
CA ASP A 134 15.07 -5.37 10.17
C ASP A 134 13.84 -4.46 10.26
N THR A 135 13.60 -3.78 11.38
CA THR A 135 12.49 -2.82 11.50
C THR A 135 12.93 -1.38 11.26
N VAL A 136 12.01 -0.58 10.72
CA VAL A 136 12.08 0.88 10.61
C VAL A 136 10.88 1.47 11.33
N GLN A 137 11.11 2.56 12.05
CA GLN A 137 10.04 3.41 12.56
C GLN A 137 9.73 4.50 11.52
N ASP A 138 8.48 4.55 11.06
CA ASP A 138 7.99 5.52 10.09
C ASP A 138 6.73 6.21 10.63
N THR A 139 6.89 7.49 10.99
CA THR A 139 5.82 8.35 11.51
C THR A 139 5.19 9.21 10.42
N ILE A 140 5.42 8.93 9.13
CA ILE A 140 4.90 9.76 8.03
C ILE A 140 3.37 9.87 8.04
N THR A 141 2.67 8.86 8.55
CA THR A 141 1.20 8.87 8.70
C THR A 141 0.74 9.85 9.79
N TRP A 142 1.59 10.16 10.77
CA TRP A 142 1.26 11.02 11.90
C TRP A 142 1.08 12.49 11.52
N LYS A 143 1.54 12.92 10.34
CA LYS A 143 1.18 14.26 9.82
C LYS A 143 -0.33 14.48 9.69
N TYR A 144 -1.12 13.40 9.68
CA TYR A 144 -2.58 13.43 9.64
C TYR A 144 -3.22 13.00 10.97
N LYS A 145 -2.42 12.70 12.01
CA LYS A 145 -2.86 12.12 13.29
C LYS A 145 -4.02 12.88 13.88
N ASP A 146 -3.84 14.16 14.20
CA ASP A 146 -4.83 14.95 14.94
C ASP A 146 -6.15 15.07 14.16
N LYS A 147 -6.05 15.26 12.85
CA LYS A 147 -7.21 15.37 11.96
C LYS A 147 -7.97 14.05 11.86
N LEU A 148 -7.27 12.91 11.82
CA LEU A 148 -7.87 11.58 11.79
C LEU A 148 -8.51 11.27 13.14
N ILE A 149 -7.79 11.44 14.24
CA ILE A 149 -8.30 11.22 15.61
C ILE A 149 -9.58 12.01 15.82
N LYS A 150 -9.56 13.32 15.53
CA LYS A 150 -10.73 14.18 15.72
C LYS A 150 -11.93 13.68 14.92
N ARG A 151 -11.77 13.48 13.61
CA ARG A 151 -12.88 13.10 12.71
C ARG A 151 -13.44 11.72 13.02
N THR A 152 -12.57 10.76 13.32
CA THR A 152 -13.00 9.42 13.71
C THR A 152 -13.72 9.46 15.05
N THR A 153 -13.16 10.15 16.06
CA THR A 153 -13.80 10.28 17.37
C THR A 153 -15.15 10.98 17.28
N ASP A 154 -15.26 12.09 16.55
CA ASP A 154 -16.53 12.79 16.32
C ASP A 154 -17.58 11.85 15.72
N THR A 155 -17.16 11.02 14.75
CA THR A 155 -18.03 10.05 14.10
C THR A 155 -18.45 8.93 15.05
N LEU A 156 -17.52 8.36 15.81
CA LEU A 156 -17.81 7.28 16.76
C LEU A 156 -18.75 7.76 17.88
N LYS A 157 -18.61 9.02 18.33
CA LYS A 157 -19.54 9.66 19.28
C LYS A 157 -20.95 9.77 18.73
N LEU A 158 -21.13 10.09 17.44
CA LEU A 158 -22.46 10.11 16.81
C LEU A 158 -23.15 8.73 16.87
N PHE A 159 -22.38 7.66 16.91
CA PHE A 159 -22.88 6.28 17.02
C PHE A 159 -22.82 5.71 18.45
N ASN A 160 -22.46 6.50 19.46
CA ASN A 160 -22.25 6.04 20.85
C ASN A 160 -21.26 4.86 20.98
N LEU A 161 -20.22 4.84 20.14
CA LEU A 161 -19.19 3.80 20.16
C LEU A 161 -17.95 4.19 20.99
N VAL A 162 -17.82 5.47 21.36
CA VAL A 162 -16.79 6.05 22.25
C VAL A 162 -17.32 7.28 22.98
#